data_AF-A0A8T6EHB4-F1
#
_entry.id   AF-A0A8T6EHB4-F1
#
_cell.length_a   1.000
_cell.length_b   1.000
_cell.length_c   1.000
_cell.angle_alpha   90.00
_cell.angle_beta   90.00
_cell.angle_gamma   90.00
#
_symmetry.space_group_name_H-M   'P 1'
#
loop_
_entity.id
_entity.type
_entity.pdbx_description
1 polymer ?
#
loop_
_entity_poly.entity_id
_entity_poly.type
_entity_poly.pdbx_seq_one_letter_code
_entity_poly.pdbx_strand_id
1 'polypeptide(L)'
;MAENLQTSSSPVSRYSTVTKKKAHGAIYTPKTLADFVAKQIVAAIDTPAGDRPLRILDPAVGQGELLLSLLNSLSGFTNTIIEVYGYETNPSEMDRAAERIKREFPSVSLCFELKNFLEVASKPRVETSSQSGDLFDQDELTTYDLIIANPPYVRTQILGSNHAQEIARQFNLSGRVDLYHAFILGISNVLDRTGVAGIIVSNRFMTTRAGVSVRRGLYERYNLRAVWDFGDTKLFDAAVLPAVLLLQGKNDSNSTVPTFQSIYETTDPATSTADDVISALSHDNGVVKINDGRRFKVKQGTLDTGKSSDGVWRVATQSANAWLKTVDKHTWATFRDIGKIRVGVKTCADKIFIRSDWEDLPESVRPELLRPITTHHVAKRFTPKTPDQPKMVVYPHEVVQGKRRAVNLEKFPRTKAYLESHRSILANRKYLNEAGRDWYEIWVPQDPRNWDRPKLVFRDITEKPTFWMDLKGTVVNGDCYWMVNRDPAELDLLWLSLAVANSTFAETFYDLRFHNKLYSGRRRFMTQYVENFPLPSPHNQKSKEIVSTAKEVYRLAHDSREAKVLQERLDTMVWVVFLGEKRPIC
;
A
#
# COMPACT_ATOMS: atom_id res chain seq x y z
N MET A 1 -0.03 -37.48 -51.81
CA MET A 1 0.34 -38.50 -50.80
C MET A 1 1.63 -38.07 -50.15
N ALA A 2 1.75 -37.70 -48.88
CA ALA A 2 0.83 -37.42 -47.78
C ALA A 2 1.63 -36.45 -46.88
N GLU A 3 1.16 -35.21 -46.70
CA GLU A 3 0.57 -34.69 -45.45
C GLU A 3 1.55 -34.53 -44.27
N ASN A 4 2.07 -33.29 -44.13
CA ASN A 4 2.65 -32.76 -42.91
C ASN A 4 1.56 -32.05 -42.10
N LEU A 5 1.17 -32.62 -40.97
CA LEU A 5 0.24 -32.01 -40.01
C LEU A 5 0.93 -30.91 -39.20
N GLN A 6 0.67 -29.65 -39.57
CA GLN A 6 0.84 -28.48 -38.70
C GLN A 6 -0.28 -28.48 -37.66
N THR A 7 0.05 -28.62 -36.38
CA THR A 7 -0.87 -28.34 -35.27
C THR A 7 -0.65 -26.90 -34.79
N SER A 8 -1.56 -26.02 -35.19
CA SER A 8 -1.67 -24.65 -34.68
C SER A 8 -2.31 -24.67 -33.29
N SER A 9 -1.52 -24.42 -32.23
CA SER A 9 -2.08 -24.07 -30.92
C SER A 9 -1.99 -22.56 -30.72
N SER A 10 -3.13 -21.88 -30.90
CA SER A 10 -3.30 -20.48 -30.53
C SER A 10 -3.14 -20.32 -29.01
N PRO A 11 -2.44 -19.28 -28.51
CA PRO A 11 -2.32 -19.06 -27.08
C PRO A 11 -3.68 -18.62 -26.53
N VAL A 12 -4.40 -19.56 -25.92
CA VAL A 12 -5.64 -19.29 -25.19
C VAL A 12 -5.34 -18.27 -24.09
N SER A 13 -5.95 -17.09 -24.26
CA SER A 13 -5.93 -15.97 -23.33
C SER A 13 -6.25 -16.42 -21.89
N ARG A 14 -5.23 -16.48 -21.04
CA ARG A 14 -5.35 -16.61 -19.57
C ARG A 14 -6.06 -15.43 -18.89
N TYR A 15 -6.51 -14.43 -19.65
CA TYR A 15 -7.12 -13.20 -19.13
C TYR A 15 -8.65 -13.14 -19.26
N SER A 16 -9.30 -14.09 -19.96
CA SER A 16 -10.76 -14.06 -20.17
C SER A 16 -11.56 -14.79 -19.08
N THR A 17 -10.94 -15.69 -18.30
CA THR A 17 -11.66 -16.47 -17.27
C THR A 17 -11.69 -15.80 -15.89
N VAL A 18 -11.00 -14.67 -15.71
CA VAL A 18 -10.89 -13.96 -14.43
C VAL A 18 -12.03 -12.94 -14.21
N THR A 19 -12.87 -12.69 -15.20
CA THR A 19 -13.80 -11.55 -15.25
C THR A 19 -15.15 -11.76 -14.55
N LYS A 20 -15.56 -12.98 -14.18
CA LYS A 20 -16.83 -13.19 -13.45
C LYS A 20 -16.72 -13.21 -11.92
N LYS A 21 -15.57 -13.62 -11.35
CA LYS A 21 -15.34 -13.58 -9.87
C LYS A 21 -15.02 -12.18 -9.34
N LYS A 22 -14.59 -11.24 -10.18
CA LYS A 22 -14.16 -9.89 -9.75
C LYS A 22 -15.29 -8.87 -9.58
N ALA A 23 -16.49 -9.14 -10.09
CA ALA A 23 -17.56 -8.13 -10.11
C ALA A 23 -18.12 -7.79 -8.70
N HIS A 24 -18.04 -8.72 -7.74
CA HIS A 24 -18.63 -8.56 -6.39
C HIS A 24 -17.61 -8.40 -5.25
N GLY A 25 -16.31 -8.44 -5.52
CA GLY A 25 -15.28 -8.19 -4.50
C GLY A 25 -15.20 -9.22 -3.34
N ALA A 26 -15.98 -10.30 -3.39
CA ALA A 26 -16.00 -11.35 -2.36
C ALA A 26 -14.66 -12.13 -2.33
N ILE A 27 -13.94 -12.02 -1.23
CA ILE A 27 -12.72 -12.77 -0.94
C ILE A 27 -13.00 -13.64 0.26
N TYR A 28 -13.10 -14.95 0.05
CA TYR A 28 -13.39 -15.90 1.12
C TYR A 28 -12.22 -16.02 2.09
N THR A 29 -12.54 -16.02 3.39
CA THR A 29 -11.56 -16.23 4.46
C THR A 29 -11.21 -17.72 4.57
N PRO A 30 -9.93 -18.11 4.49
CA PRO A 30 -9.54 -19.48 4.81
C PRO A 30 -9.87 -19.84 6.26
N LYS A 31 -10.35 -21.06 6.50
CA LYS A 31 -10.73 -21.54 7.84
C LYS A 31 -9.62 -21.33 8.88
N THR A 32 -8.36 -21.60 8.52
CA THR A 32 -7.22 -21.43 9.43
C THR A 32 -7.05 -19.99 9.93
N LEU A 33 -7.29 -19.00 9.07
CA LEU A 33 -7.25 -17.59 9.45
C LEU A 33 -8.51 -17.21 10.25
N ALA A 34 -9.68 -17.71 9.87
CA ALA A 34 -10.92 -17.49 10.62
C ALA A 34 -10.83 -18.03 12.06
N ASP A 35 -10.34 -19.27 12.22
CA ASP A 35 -10.08 -19.91 13.51
C ASP A 35 -9.04 -19.12 14.34
N PHE A 36 -8.00 -18.61 13.69
CA PHE A 36 -7.01 -17.77 14.36
C PHE A 36 -7.65 -16.51 14.94
N VAL A 37 -8.40 -15.74 14.14
CA VAL A 37 -9.05 -14.50 14.58
C VAL A 37 -10.05 -14.79 15.70
N ALA A 38 -10.87 -15.83 15.54
CA ALA A 38 -11.84 -16.25 16.55
C ALA A 38 -11.18 -16.54 17.91
N LYS A 39 -10.07 -17.30 17.92
CA LYS A 39 -9.31 -17.57 19.14
C LYS A 39 -8.77 -16.30 19.79
N GLN A 40 -8.28 -15.34 19.01
CA GLN A 40 -7.78 -14.07 19.54
C GLN A 40 -8.90 -13.22 20.16
N ILE A 41 -10.10 -13.21 19.54
CA ILE A 41 -11.28 -12.54 20.11
C ILE A 41 -11.63 -13.17 21.46
N VAL A 42 -11.82 -14.49 21.50
CA VAL A 42 -12.23 -15.22 22.72
C VAL A 42 -11.19 -15.10 23.83
N ALA A 43 -9.89 -15.10 23.50
CA ALA A 43 -8.83 -14.91 24.50
C ALA A 43 -8.78 -13.49 25.10
N ALA A 44 -9.41 -12.51 24.46
CA ALA A 44 -9.38 -11.11 24.87
C ALA A 44 -10.64 -10.65 25.61
N ILE A 45 -11.62 -11.54 25.84
CA ILE A 45 -12.82 -11.21 26.61
C ILE A 45 -12.53 -11.31 28.10
N ASP A 46 -12.85 -10.26 28.86
CA ASP A 46 -12.60 -10.25 30.32
C ASP A 46 -13.69 -11.01 31.11
N THR A 47 -14.93 -11.12 30.60
CA THR A 47 -16.00 -11.99 31.15
C THR A 47 -17.17 -12.09 30.15
N PRO A 48 -17.83 -13.26 29.99
CA PRO A 48 -19.04 -13.36 29.18
C PRO A 48 -20.17 -12.51 29.78
N ALA A 49 -21.02 -11.96 28.92
CA ALA A 49 -22.22 -11.22 29.31
C ALA A 49 -22.98 -12.01 30.39
N GLY A 50 -23.28 -11.38 31.53
CA GLY A 50 -23.88 -12.01 32.71
C GLY A 50 -25.25 -12.65 32.42
N ASP A 51 -26.34 -12.01 32.84
CA ASP A 51 -27.70 -12.56 32.64
C ASP A 51 -28.30 -12.26 31.25
N ARG A 52 -27.59 -11.50 30.40
CA ARG A 52 -28.05 -11.15 29.05
C ARG A 52 -27.35 -11.98 27.97
N PRO A 53 -27.97 -12.19 26.79
CA PRO A 53 -27.31 -12.86 25.68
C PRO A 53 -26.01 -12.18 25.25
N LEU A 54 -25.05 -12.99 24.86
CA LEU A 54 -23.83 -12.58 24.18
C LEU A 54 -24.16 -12.31 22.71
N ARG A 55 -24.04 -11.05 22.30
CA ARG A 55 -24.36 -10.60 20.94
C ARG A 55 -23.12 -10.60 20.07
N ILE A 56 -23.17 -11.35 18.98
CA ILE A 56 -22.08 -11.51 18.02
C ILE A 56 -22.51 -10.90 16.69
N LEU A 57 -21.61 -10.21 15.99
CA LEU A 57 -21.86 -9.64 14.66
C LEU A 57 -20.79 -10.05 13.64
N ASP A 58 -21.23 -10.40 12.44
CA ASP A 58 -20.43 -10.28 11.21
C ASP A 58 -21.08 -9.26 10.24
N PRO A 59 -20.45 -8.09 10.00
CA PRO A 59 -21.03 -7.04 9.17
C PRO A 59 -21.02 -7.35 7.66
N ALA A 60 -20.39 -8.43 7.23
CA ALA A 60 -20.34 -8.87 5.84
C ALA A 60 -20.23 -10.41 5.78
N VAL A 61 -21.33 -11.08 6.09
CA VAL A 61 -21.38 -12.51 6.44
C VAL A 61 -20.76 -13.43 5.37
N GLY A 62 -20.99 -13.15 4.08
CA GLY A 62 -20.63 -14.05 3.01
C GLY A 62 -21.17 -15.46 3.27
N GLN A 63 -20.30 -16.47 3.27
CA GLN A 63 -20.67 -17.88 3.52
C GLN A 63 -20.72 -18.26 5.01
N GLY A 64 -20.50 -17.31 5.93
CA GLY A 64 -20.57 -17.53 7.38
C GLY A 64 -19.34 -18.19 8.01
N GLU A 65 -18.21 -18.31 7.29
CA GLU A 65 -17.00 -18.99 7.80
C GLU A 65 -16.46 -18.37 9.09
N LEU A 66 -16.45 -17.03 9.18
CA LEU A 66 -16.00 -16.32 10.37
C LEU A 66 -16.87 -16.59 11.59
N LEU A 67 -18.20 -16.53 11.40
CA LEU A 67 -19.17 -16.83 12.45
C LEU A 67 -19.04 -18.29 12.94
N LEU A 68 -18.89 -19.25 12.02
CA LEU A 68 -18.67 -20.66 12.38
C LEU A 68 -17.41 -20.84 13.24
N SER A 69 -16.29 -20.23 12.84
CA SER A 69 -15.03 -20.28 13.61
C SER A 69 -15.17 -19.63 15.00
N LEU A 70 -15.89 -18.51 15.10
CA LEU A 70 -16.13 -17.82 16.37
C LEU A 70 -17.03 -18.64 17.30
N LEU A 71 -18.15 -19.15 16.79
CA LEU A 71 -19.06 -20.03 17.53
C LEU A 71 -18.35 -21.30 18.02
N ASN A 72 -17.53 -21.93 17.16
CA ASN A 72 -16.73 -23.09 17.55
C ASN A 72 -15.75 -22.75 18.69
N SER A 73 -15.13 -21.57 18.65
CA SER A 73 -14.21 -21.10 19.71
C SER A 73 -14.94 -20.75 21.01
N LEU A 74 -16.25 -20.47 20.94
CA LEU A 74 -17.12 -20.20 22.08
C LEU A 74 -17.76 -21.46 22.67
N SER A 75 -17.56 -22.64 22.09
CA SER A 75 -18.16 -23.90 22.58
C SER A 75 -17.86 -24.23 24.05
N GLY A 76 -16.78 -23.66 24.62
CA GLY A 76 -16.45 -23.79 26.04
C GLY A 76 -17.36 -23.00 27.00
N PHE A 77 -18.17 -22.07 26.50
CA PHE A 77 -19.10 -21.26 27.29
C PHE A 77 -20.48 -21.94 27.33
N THR A 78 -20.64 -22.89 28.24
CA THR A 78 -21.79 -23.82 28.27
C THR A 78 -23.10 -23.21 28.78
N ASN A 79 -23.07 -22.05 29.42
CA ASN A 79 -24.24 -21.38 30.02
C ASN A 79 -24.54 -20.00 29.42
N THR A 80 -24.01 -19.69 28.23
CA THR A 80 -24.18 -18.38 27.60
C THR A 80 -25.17 -18.49 26.45
N ILE A 81 -26.25 -17.70 26.52
CA ILE A 81 -27.18 -17.55 25.39
C ILE A 81 -26.47 -16.70 24.34
N ILE A 82 -26.43 -17.17 23.09
CA ILE A 82 -25.75 -16.48 21.99
C ILE A 82 -26.77 -16.01 20.95
N GLU A 83 -26.71 -14.73 20.63
CA GLU A 83 -27.43 -14.12 19.51
C GLU A 83 -26.41 -13.74 18.42
N VAL A 84 -26.64 -14.23 17.22
CA VAL A 84 -25.75 -14.03 16.08
C VAL A 84 -26.44 -13.13 15.07
N TYR A 85 -25.86 -11.96 14.87
CA TYR A 85 -26.31 -10.95 13.92
C TYR A 85 -25.40 -10.94 12.69
N GLY A 86 -25.98 -10.58 11.54
CA GLY A 86 -25.23 -10.55 10.30
C GLY A 86 -25.88 -9.69 9.23
N TYR A 87 -25.05 -8.99 8.46
CA TYR A 87 -25.48 -8.24 7.28
C TYR A 87 -24.86 -8.81 6.02
N GLU A 88 -25.65 -8.92 4.96
CA GLU A 88 -25.20 -9.38 3.66
C GLU A 88 -26.00 -8.67 2.56
N THR A 89 -25.37 -8.41 1.42
CA THR A 89 -25.99 -7.79 0.24
C THR A 89 -26.41 -8.80 -0.82
N ASN A 90 -25.88 -10.02 -0.75
CA ASN A 90 -26.23 -11.13 -1.63
C ASN A 90 -27.13 -12.16 -0.92
N PRO A 91 -28.40 -12.32 -1.33
CA PRO A 91 -29.34 -13.23 -0.68
C PRO A 91 -28.86 -14.69 -0.67
N SER A 92 -28.22 -15.17 -1.75
CA SER A 92 -27.78 -16.57 -1.83
C SER A 92 -26.66 -16.91 -0.86
N GLU A 93 -25.78 -15.95 -0.55
CA GLU A 93 -24.70 -16.15 0.42
C GLU A 93 -25.26 -16.13 1.86
N MET A 94 -26.19 -15.20 2.13
CA MET A 94 -26.90 -15.10 3.42
C MET A 94 -27.65 -16.39 3.77
N ASP A 95 -28.44 -16.92 2.85
CA ASP A 95 -29.21 -18.17 3.05
C ASP A 95 -28.26 -19.34 3.34
N ARG A 96 -27.18 -19.45 2.55
CA ARG A 96 -26.16 -20.49 2.72
C ARG A 96 -25.45 -20.38 4.07
N ALA A 97 -25.13 -19.18 4.54
CA ALA A 97 -24.53 -18.97 5.85
C ALA A 97 -25.49 -19.39 6.97
N ALA A 98 -26.76 -19.01 6.89
CA ALA A 98 -27.77 -19.36 7.87
C ALA A 98 -27.96 -20.87 7.98
N GLU A 99 -28.08 -21.58 6.86
CA GLU A 99 -28.19 -23.05 6.83
C GLU A 99 -26.98 -23.73 7.48
N ARG A 100 -25.76 -23.29 7.15
CA ARG A 100 -24.53 -23.86 7.72
C ARG A 100 -24.48 -23.66 9.24
N ILE A 101 -24.76 -22.45 9.72
CA ILE A 101 -24.69 -22.12 11.14
C ILE A 101 -25.78 -22.87 11.91
N LYS A 102 -27.03 -22.92 11.43
CA LYS A 102 -28.10 -23.68 12.10
C LYS A 102 -27.83 -25.17 12.16
N ARG A 103 -27.17 -25.73 11.14
CA ARG A 103 -26.80 -27.15 11.13
C ARG A 103 -25.76 -27.50 12.20
N GLU A 104 -24.77 -26.64 12.39
CA GLU A 104 -23.67 -26.89 13.35
C GLU A 104 -23.99 -26.39 14.76
N PHE A 105 -24.78 -25.32 14.88
CA PHE A 105 -25.16 -24.66 16.13
C PHE A 105 -26.68 -24.40 16.16
N PRO A 106 -27.52 -25.44 16.37
CA PRO A 106 -28.98 -25.29 16.30
C PRO A 106 -29.56 -24.40 17.41
N SER A 107 -28.85 -24.26 18.54
CA SER A 107 -29.29 -23.52 19.72
C SER A 107 -29.10 -22.01 19.63
N VAL A 108 -28.31 -21.49 18.69
CA VAL A 108 -28.06 -20.04 18.60
C VAL A 108 -29.23 -19.32 17.94
N SER A 109 -29.54 -18.11 18.40
CA SER A 109 -30.48 -17.23 17.68
C SER A 109 -29.76 -16.60 16.49
N LEU A 110 -30.38 -16.61 15.31
CA LEU A 110 -29.82 -15.99 14.10
C LEU A 110 -30.68 -14.80 13.67
N CYS A 111 -30.07 -13.64 13.51
CA CYS A 111 -30.68 -12.38 13.13
C CYS A 111 -29.93 -11.79 11.93
N PHE A 112 -30.17 -12.36 10.74
CA PHE A 112 -29.55 -11.90 9.50
C PHE A 112 -30.45 -10.91 8.75
N GLU A 113 -29.84 -9.86 8.20
CA GLU A 113 -30.53 -8.84 7.42
C GLU A 113 -29.89 -8.68 6.02
N LEU A 114 -30.73 -8.71 4.99
CA LEU A 114 -30.31 -8.46 3.60
C LEU A 114 -30.17 -6.94 3.35
N LYS A 115 -29.11 -6.34 3.90
CA LYS A 115 -28.85 -4.89 3.85
C LYS A 115 -27.34 -4.60 3.82
N ASN A 116 -26.99 -3.39 3.40
CA ASN A 116 -25.63 -2.88 3.52
C ASN A 116 -25.36 -2.42 4.96
N PHE A 117 -24.41 -3.06 5.63
CA PHE A 117 -24.01 -2.70 7.00
C PHE A 117 -23.69 -1.21 7.19
N LEU A 118 -23.07 -0.56 6.19
CA LEU A 118 -22.70 0.84 6.31
C LEU A 118 -23.90 1.78 6.43
N GLU A 119 -25.07 1.40 5.90
CA GLU A 119 -26.30 2.17 6.06
C GLU A 119 -26.79 2.10 7.50
N VAL A 120 -26.72 0.92 8.12
CA VAL A 120 -27.08 0.70 9.53
C VAL A 120 -26.10 1.45 10.44
N ALA A 121 -24.80 1.27 10.23
CA ALA A 121 -23.74 1.85 11.04
C ALA A 121 -23.58 3.37 10.89
N SER A 122 -24.25 3.99 9.91
CA SER A 122 -24.21 5.45 9.71
C SER A 122 -25.13 6.23 10.65
N LYS A 123 -26.05 5.55 11.35
CA LYS A 123 -26.97 6.20 12.32
C LYS A 123 -26.19 6.71 13.55
N PRO A 124 -26.58 7.85 14.16
CA PRO A 124 -25.94 8.36 15.36
C PRO A 124 -26.25 7.49 16.59
N ARG A 125 -25.26 7.30 17.48
CA ARG A 125 -25.45 6.66 18.80
C ARG A 125 -26.21 7.65 19.68
N VAL A 126 -27.42 7.30 20.12
CA VAL A 126 -28.10 8.06 21.18
C VAL A 126 -27.52 7.59 22.51
N GLU A 127 -26.80 8.47 23.21
CA GLU A 127 -26.40 8.21 24.60
C GLU A 127 -27.56 8.63 25.51
N THR A 128 -28.39 7.68 25.94
CA THR A 128 -29.45 7.96 26.92
C THR A 128 -28.84 8.22 28.30
N SER A 129 -28.85 9.48 28.71
CA SER A 129 -28.65 9.89 30.10
C SER A 129 -29.93 10.46 30.68
N SER A 130 -31.09 9.81 30.51
CA SER A 130 -32.28 10.16 31.30
C SER A 130 -33.27 9.00 31.36
N GLN A 131 -33.64 8.61 32.57
CA GLN A 131 -34.89 7.91 32.84
C GLN A 131 -36.05 8.84 32.47
N SER A 132 -36.58 8.71 31.27
CA SER A 132 -37.92 9.19 30.93
C SER A 132 -38.44 8.30 29.82
N GLY A 133 -39.34 7.39 30.20
CA GLY A 133 -39.99 6.46 29.29
C GLY A 133 -40.95 7.19 28.38
N ASP A 134 -40.48 7.55 27.19
CA ASP A 134 -41.33 7.87 26.06
C ASP A 134 -41.29 6.70 25.07
N LEU A 135 -42.46 6.12 24.83
CA LEU A 135 -42.67 4.81 24.19
C LEU A 135 -42.54 4.84 22.64
N PHE A 136 -41.84 5.82 22.06
CA PHE A 136 -41.78 6.03 20.61
C PHE A 136 -40.41 6.40 20.01
N ASP A 137 -39.28 6.09 20.66
CA ASP A 137 -37.95 6.16 20.00
C ASP A 137 -37.50 4.77 19.51
N GLN A 138 -37.83 4.44 18.26
CA GLN A 138 -37.57 3.14 17.62
C GLN A 138 -36.23 3.03 16.87
N ASP A 139 -35.19 3.79 17.23
CA ASP A 139 -33.92 3.75 16.48
C ASP A 139 -32.66 3.74 17.36
N GLU A 140 -32.69 3.05 18.51
CA GLU A 140 -31.45 2.73 19.22
C GLU A 140 -30.61 1.70 18.44
N LEU A 141 -29.38 2.07 18.10
CA LEU A 141 -28.40 1.18 17.49
C LEU A 141 -28.07 0.04 18.45
N THR A 142 -28.34 -1.20 18.01
CA THR A 142 -27.93 -2.40 18.74
C THR A 142 -26.41 -2.44 18.86
N THR A 143 -25.90 -2.66 20.08
CA THR A 143 -24.48 -2.89 20.33
C THR A 143 -24.16 -4.37 20.41
N TYR A 144 -22.94 -4.71 20.01
CA TYR A 144 -22.44 -6.08 19.94
C TYR A 144 -21.23 -6.29 20.84
N ASP A 145 -21.18 -7.44 21.50
CA ASP A 145 -20.09 -7.83 22.40
C ASP A 145 -18.88 -8.32 21.63
N LEU A 146 -19.12 -9.14 20.60
CA LEU A 146 -18.06 -9.70 19.76
C LEU A 146 -18.34 -9.38 18.29
N ILE A 147 -17.33 -8.89 17.59
CA ILE A 147 -17.43 -8.64 16.15
C ILE A 147 -16.29 -9.37 15.45
N ILE A 148 -16.61 -10.20 14.46
CA ILE A 148 -15.63 -10.82 13.58
C ILE A 148 -15.94 -10.43 12.14
N ALA A 149 -14.96 -9.89 11.43
CA ALA A 149 -15.22 -9.27 10.14
C ALA A 149 -14.09 -9.49 9.13
N ASN A 150 -14.46 -9.70 7.87
CA ASN A 150 -13.56 -9.57 6.71
C ASN A 150 -14.23 -8.66 5.67
N PRO A 151 -14.13 -7.33 5.82
CA PRO A 151 -14.83 -6.40 4.94
C PRO A 151 -14.36 -6.49 3.48
N PRO A 152 -15.19 -6.03 2.52
CA PRO A 152 -14.86 -6.07 1.10
C PRO A 152 -13.65 -5.20 0.70
N TYR A 153 -12.76 -5.76 -0.13
CA TYR A 153 -11.53 -5.12 -0.62
C TYR A 153 -11.74 -4.33 -1.92
N VAL A 154 -12.76 -3.49 -1.94
CA VAL A 154 -13.15 -2.71 -3.12
C VAL A 154 -12.86 -1.23 -2.90
N ARG A 155 -12.39 -0.56 -3.94
CA ARG A 155 -12.27 0.91 -3.93
C ARG A 155 -13.66 1.53 -4.01
N THR A 156 -13.95 2.49 -3.15
CA THR A 156 -15.25 3.18 -3.12
C THR A 156 -15.60 3.84 -4.45
N GLN A 157 -14.61 4.32 -5.23
CA GLN A 157 -14.87 4.95 -6.54
C GLN A 157 -15.48 4.00 -7.57
N ILE A 158 -15.34 2.68 -7.40
CA ILE A 158 -15.98 1.68 -8.28
C ILE A 158 -17.50 1.71 -8.10
N LEU A 159 -17.99 2.16 -6.93
CA LEU A 159 -19.42 2.30 -6.61
C LEU A 159 -20.04 3.59 -7.18
N GLY A 160 -19.24 4.43 -7.85
CA GLY A 160 -19.65 5.74 -8.34
C GLY A 160 -19.15 6.90 -7.48
N SER A 161 -18.91 8.05 -8.10
CA SER A 161 -18.30 9.22 -7.45
C SER A 161 -19.15 9.77 -6.30
N ASN A 162 -20.47 9.83 -6.48
CA ASN A 162 -21.39 10.40 -5.47
C ASN A 162 -21.44 9.52 -4.22
N HIS A 163 -21.62 8.21 -4.39
CA HIS A 163 -21.66 7.26 -3.28
C HIS A 163 -20.31 7.18 -2.54
N ALA A 164 -19.19 7.25 -3.27
CA ALA A 164 -17.87 7.33 -2.65
C ALA A 164 -17.68 8.59 -1.79
N GLN A 165 -18.21 9.73 -2.23
CA GLN A 165 -18.17 10.98 -1.48
C GLN A 165 -19.07 10.93 -0.24
N GLU A 166 -20.24 10.31 -0.35
CA GLU A 166 -21.17 10.14 0.75
C GLU A 166 -20.56 9.28 1.88
N ILE A 167 -20.06 8.08 1.55
CA ILE A 167 -19.35 7.22 2.52
C ILE A 167 -18.17 7.98 3.15
N ALA A 168 -17.39 8.70 2.34
CA ALA A 168 -16.26 9.45 2.85
C ALA A 168 -16.69 10.54 3.85
N ARG A 169 -17.80 11.24 3.57
CA ARG A 169 -18.35 12.26 4.45
C ARG A 169 -18.91 11.65 5.74
N GLN A 170 -19.70 10.57 5.65
CA GLN A 170 -20.34 9.91 6.78
C GLN A 170 -19.30 9.42 7.80
N PHE A 171 -18.19 8.86 7.34
CA PHE A 171 -17.15 8.29 8.21
C PHE A 171 -15.91 9.19 8.36
N ASN A 172 -15.96 10.46 7.94
CA ASN A 172 -14.85 11.42 8.00
C ASN A 172 -13.54 10.88 7.38
N LEU A 173 -13.67 10.18 6.25
CA LEU A 173 -12.56 9.63 5.47
C LEU A 173 -12.13 10.65 4.40
N SER A 174 -10.84 10.66 4.08
CA SER A 174 -10.29 11.58 3.08
C SER A 174 -9.24 10.91 2.21
N GLY A 175 -9.02 11.47 1.02
CA GLY A 175 -8.10 10.91 0.04
C GLY A 175 -8.67 9.69 -0.70
N ARG A 176 -7.83 8.68 -0.94
CA ARG A 176 -8.26 7.46 -1.64
C ARG A 176 -8.83 6.47 -0.63
N VAL A 177 -10.15 6.40 -0.56
CA VAL A 177 -10.87 5.56 0.40
C VAL A 177 -11.16 4.18 -0.18
N ASP A 178 -10.75 3.13 0.56
CA ASP A 178 -11.16 1.75 0.32
C ASP A 178 -12.39 1.44 1.21
N LEU A 179 -13.29 0.57 0.74
CA LEU A 179 -14.56 0.31 1.42
C LEU A 179 -14.37 -0.24 2.85
N TYR A 180 -13.34 -1.08 3.07
CA TYR A 180 -13.02 -1.57 4.41
C TYR A 180 -12.65 -0.45 5.41
N HIS A 181 -12.22 0.73 4.96
CA HIS A 181 -12.00 1.89 5.85
C HIS A 181 -13.31 2.33 6.50
N ALA A 182 -14.40 2.36 5.74
CA ALA A 182 -15.72 2.71 6.24
C ALA A 182 -16.26 1.62 7.17
N PHE A 183 -16.03 0.34 6.85
CA PHE A 183 -16.42 -0.76 7.73
C PHE A 183 -15.72 -0.69 9.09
N ILE A 184 -14.40 -0.43 9.13
CA ILE A 184 -13.69 -0.23 10.39
C ILE A 184 -14.36 0.87 11.22
N LEU A 185 -14.70 2.02 10.62
CA LEU A 185 -15.32 3.11 11.37
C LEU A 185 -16.79 2.86 11.71
N GLY A 186 -17.53 2.11 10.87
CA GLY A 186 -18.90 1.69 11.16
C GLY A 186 -18.97 0.67 12.30
N ILE A 187 -18.05 -0.30 12.33
CA ILE A 187 -17.92 -1.26 13.43
C ILE A 187 -17.73 -0.51 14.77
N SER A 188 -17.02 0.62 14.78
CA SER A 188 -16.79 1.39 16.01
C SER A 188 -18.06 1.99 16.60
N ASN A 189 -19.08 2.22 15.75
CA ASN A 189 -20.36 2.77 16.18
C ASN A 189 -21.25 1.71 16.87
N VAL A 190 -21.06 0.43 16.53
CA VAL A 190 -21.88 -0.69 17.02
C VAL A 190 -21.15 -1.63 17.98
N LEU A 191 -19.84 -1.47 18.16
CA LEU A 191 -19.09 -2.24 19.15
C LEU A 191 -19.38 -1.72 20.57
N ASP A 192 -19.70 -2.64 21.47
CA ASP A 192 -19.84 -2.32 22.89
C ASP A 192 -18.53 -1.74 23.47
N ARG A 193 -18.60 -0.89 24.49
CA ARG A 193 -17.41 -0.28 25.12
C ARG A 193 -16.47 -1.31 25.74
N THR A 194 -16.96 -2.47 26.18
CA THR A 194 -16.12 -3.59 26.64
C THR A 194 -15.93 -4.67 25.58
N GLY A 195 -16.69 -4.59 24.48
CA GLY A 195 -16.68 -5.56 23.39
C GLY A 195 -15.37 -5.63 22.62
N VAL A 196 -15.15 -6.78 21.97
CA VAL A 196 -13.92 -7.12 21.23
C VAL A 196 -14.25 -7.36 19.76
N ALA A 197 -13.45 -6.75 18.87
CA ALA A 197 -13.54 -6.94 17.43
C ALA A 197 -12.25 -7.52 16.84
N GLY A 198 -12.36 -8.58 16.05
CA GLY A 198 -11.31 -9.11 15.20
C GLY A 198 -11.62 -8.82 13.73
N ILE A 199 -10.83 -7.94 13.10
CA ILE A 199 -11.10 -7.46 11.73
C ILE A 199 -9.94 -7.82 10.82
N ILE A 200 -10.22 -8.59 9.77
CA ILE A 200 -9.28 -8.90 8.69
C ILE A 200 -9.37 -7.79 7.64
N VAL A 201 -8.24 -7.16 7.33
CA VAL A 201 -8.15 -5.99 6.44
C VAL A 201 -6.88 -6.05 5.60
N SER A 202 -6.70 -5.09 4.68
CA SER A 202 -5.44 -4.98 3.96
C SER A 202 -4.41 -4.23 4.82
N ASN A 203 -3.17 -4.70 4.90
CA ASN A 203 -2.11 -4.00 5.65
C ASN A 203 -1.75 -2.61 5.07
N ARG A 204 -2.27 -2.24 3.88
CA ARG A 204 -1.87 -1.04 3.13
C ARG A 204 -2.23 0.26 3.85
N PHE A 205 -3.29 0.27 4.66
CA PHE A 205 -3.64 1.48 5.41
C PHE A 205 -2.59 1.82 6.47
N MET A 206 -1.76 0.87 6.91
CA MET A 206 -0.75 1.08 7.95
C MET A 206 0.34 2.06 7.54
N THR A 207 0.68 2.11 6.24
CA THR A 207 1.90 2.79 5.75
C THR A 207 1.65 3.80 4.63
N THR A 208 0.47 3.80 4.01
CA THR A 208 0.16 4.69 2.88
C THR A 208 -0.47 6.01 3.33
N ARG A 209 -0.30 7.09 2.54
CA ARG A 209 -1.01 8.36 2.78
C ARG A 209 -2.54 8.22 2.71
N ALA A 210 -3.04 7.28 1.91
CA ALA A 210 -4.47 6.98 1.82
C ALA A 210 -5.05 6.45 3.14
N GLY A 211 -4.22 5.79 3.97
CA GLY A 211 -4.66 5.26 5.26
C GLY A 211 -4.69 6.27 6.41
N VAL A 212 -4.33 7.55 6.20
CA VAL A 212 -4.22 8.56 7.28
C VAL A 212 -5.53 8.70 8.06
N SER A 213 -6.67 8.84 7.38
CA SER A 213 -7.96 9.05 8.06
C SER A 213 -8.39 7.84 8.87
N VAL A 214 -8.19 6.61 8.35
CA VAL A 214 -8.55 5.39 9.07
C VAL A 214 -7.61 5.10 10.24
N ARG A 215 -6.31 5.41 10.14
CA ARG A 215 -5.38 5.29 11.29
C ARG A 215 -5.79 6.21 12.44
N ARG A 216 -6.17 7.46 12.11
CA ARG A 216 -6.69 8.41 13.09
C ARG A 216 -7.99 7.91 13.73
N GLY A 217 -8.96 7.46 12.92
CA GLY A 217 -10.21 6.91 13.45
C GLY A 217 -10.01 5.67 14.32
N LEU A 218 -9.07 4.78 13.96
CA LEU A 218 -8.69 3.64 14.80
C LEU A 218 -8.16 4.08 16.17
N TYR A 219 -7.27 5.07 16.18
CA TYR A 219 -6.70 5.62 17.42
C TYR A 219 -7.75 6.29 18.32
N GLU A 220 -8.67 7.03 17.72
CA GLU A 220 -9.70 7.80 18.44
C GLU A 220 -10.84 6.93 18.96
N ARG A 221 -11.25 5.89 18.21
CA ARG A 221 -12.50 5.16 18.46
C ARG A 221 -12.33 3.76 19.05
N TYR A 222 -11.09 3.28 19.20
CA TYR A 222 -10.81 1.96 19.76
C TYR A 222 -9.68 1.99 20.77
N ASN A 223 -9.65 0.94 21.58
CA ASN A 223 -8.46 0.51 22.32
C ASN A 223 -7.83 -0.66 21.55
N LEU A 224 -6.72 -0.40 20.85
CA LEU A 224 -6.02 -1.41 20.06
C LEU A 224 -5.34 -2.40 21.00
N ARG A 225 -5.52 -3.70 20.77
CA ARG A 225 -4.90 -4.77 21.57
C ARG A 225 -3.73 -5.42 20.85
N ALA A 226 -3.94 -5.80 19.58
CA ALA A 226 -2.91 -6.48 18.79
C ALA A 226 -3.09 -6.25 17.28
N VAL A 227 -1.97 -6.35 16.55
CA VAL A 227 -1.91 -6.29 15.09
C VAL A 227 -1.06 -7.45 14.57
N TRP A 228 -1.59 -8.19 13.60
CA TRP A 228 -0.82 -9.19 12.84
C TRP A 228 -0.79 -8.80 11.38
N ASP A 229 0.39 -8.47 10.87
CA ASP A 229 0.64 -8.22 9.45
C ASP A 229 1.10 -9.52 8.78
N PHE A 230 0.20 -10.13 8.00
CA PHE A 230 0.46 -11.37 7.29
C PHE A 230 1.20 -11.17 5.96
N GLY A 231 1.54 -9.93 5.59
CA GLY A 231 2.44 -9.63 4.49
C GLY A 231 2.09 -10.37 3.19
N ASP A 232 3.10 -10.97 2.56
CA ASP A 232 3.00 -11.72 1.31
C ASP A 232 2.90 -13.24 1.49
N THR A 233 2.32 -13.70 2.62
CA THR A 233 2.10 -15.13 2.93
C THR A 233 1.18 -15.87 1.97
N LYS A 234 0.42 -15.16 1.12
CA LYS A 234 -0.55 -15.73 0.16
C LYS A 234 -1.59 -16.62 0.84
N LEU A 235 -2.10 -16.21 2.01
CA LEU A 235 -3.20 -16.91 2.69
C LEU A 235 -4.48 -16.95 1.84
N PHE A 236 -4.67 -15.95 0.97
CA PHE A 236 -5.78 -15.90 0.03
C PHE A 236 -5.32 -16.26 -1.39
N ASP A 237 -6.20 -16.89 -2.17
CA ASP A 237 -5.98 -17.13 -3.61
C ASP A 237 -5.80 -15.81 -4.38
N ALA A 238 -6.46 -14.75 -3.90
CA ALA A 238 -6.30 -13.41 -4.43
C ALA A 238 -4.99 -12.77 -3.92
N ALA A 239 -4.37 -11.95 -4.76
CA ALA A 239 -3.20 -11.16 -4.38
C ALA A 239 -3.58 -9.99 -3.43
N VAL A 240 -3.91 -10.33 -2.18
CA VAL A 240 -4.13 -9.41 -1.05
C VAL A 240 -3.00 -9.56 -0.02
N LEU A 241 -2.57 -8.42 0.55
CA LEU A 241 -1.65 -8.38 1.69
C LEU A 241 -2.49 -8.20 2.96
N PRO A 242 -2.78 -9.28 3.71
CA PRO A 242 -3.75 -9.24 4.79
C PRO A 242 -3.11 -8.80 6.10
N ALA A 243 -3.93 -8.21 6.95
CA ALA A 243 -3.63 -7.96 8.34
C ALA A 243 -4.86 -8.26 9.20
N VAL A 244 -4.63 -8.62 10.46
CA VAL A 244 -5.68 -8.77 11.47
C VAL A 244 -5.50 -7.68 12.52
N LEU A 245 -6.59 -7.01 12.84
CA LEU A 245 -6.68 -6.06 13.94
C LEU A 245 -7.50 -6.69 15.06
N LEU A 246 -6.96 -6.74 16.27
CA LEU A 246 -7.72 -7.01 17.49
C LEU A 246 -7.94 -5.70 18.22
N LEU A 247 -9.21 -5.33 18.32
CA LEU A 247 -9.67 -4.05 18.83
C LEU A 247 -10.62 -4.29 20.00
N GLN A 248 -10.62 -3.39 20.97
CA GLN A 248 -11.67 -3.28 21.97
C GLN A 248 -12.39 -1.96 21.81
N GLY A 249 -13.67 -1.91 22.19
CA GLY A 249 -14.42 -0.67 22.31
C GLY A 249 -13.66 0.38 23.13
N LYS A 250 -13.83 1.66 22.77
CA LYS A 250 -13.18 2.75 23.49
C LYS A 250 -13.76 2.84 24.91
N ASN A 251 -12.89 2.73 25.89
CA ASN A 251 -13.20 2.86 27.31
C ASN A 251 -12.00 3.46 28.06
N ASP A 252 -12.22 3.85 29.32
CA ASP A 252 -11.21 4.48 30.18
C ASP A 252 -10.19 3.50 30.79
N SER A 253 -10.15 2.24 30.32
CA SER A 253 -9.17 1.28 30.83
C SER A 253 -7.74 1.70 30.49
N ASN A 254 -6.80 1.38 31.38
CA ASN A 254 -5.37 1.65 31.17
C ASN A 254 -4.92 1.02 29.85
N SER A 255 -4.57 1.87 28.88
CA SER A 255 -4.10 1.44 27.57
C SER A 255 -2.81 0.63 27.72
N THR A 256 -2.90 -0.68 27.57
CA THR A 256 -1.71 -1.51 27.32
C THR A 256 -1.11 -1.12 25.97
N VAL A 257 0.21 -1.22 25.84
CA VAL A 257 0.86 -0.99 24.55
C VAL A 257 0.48 -2.14 23.60
N PRO A 258 -0.13 -1.87 22.43
CA PRO A 258 -0.59 -2.94 21.55
C PRO A 258 0.59 -3.77 21.03
N THR A 259 0.40 -5.09 20.90
CA THR A 259 1.40 -5.96 20.28
C THR A 259 1.35 -5.83 18.76
N PHE A 260 2.49 -6.04 18.10
CA PHE A 260 2.57 -6.11 16.65
C PHE A 260 3.45 -7.29 16.24
N GLN A 261 2.88 -8.20 15.46
CA GLN A 261 3.64 -9.24 14.76
C GLN A 261 3.54 -9.08 13.24
N SER A 262 4.63 -9.38 12.53
CA SER A 262 4.67 -9.39 11.07
C SER A 262 5.31 -10.67 10.55
N ILE A 263 4.79 -11.22 9.46
CA ILE A 263 5.30 -12.42 8.79
C ILE A 263 5.37 -12.19 7.28
N TYR A 264 6.57 -12.33 6.70
CA TYR A 264 6.83 -12.07 5.27
C TYR A 264 7.70 -13.18 4.67
N GLU A 265 7.43 -13.56 3.42
CA GLU A 265 8.19 -14.58 2.71
C GLU A 265 9.64 -14.11 2.52
N THR A 266 10.62 -15.00 2.72
CA THR A 266 12.05 -14.70 2.59
C THR A 266 12.82 -15.87 1.99
N THR A 267 13.98 -15.58 1.41
CA THR A 267 14.95 -16.58 0.95
C THR A 267 16.03 -16.89 1.99
N ASP A 268 16.07 -16.13 3.08
CA ASP A 268 17.03 -16.30 4.18
C ASP A 268 17.00 -17.75 4.73
N PRO A 269 18.10 -18.26 5.28
CA PRO A 269 18.12 -19.58 5.92
C PRO A 269 17.20 -19.61 7.15
N ALA A 270 16.42 -20.69 7.29
CA ALA A 270 15.53 -20.87 8.42
C ALA A 270 16.28 -21.35 9.67
N THR A 271 15.85 -20.86 10.82
CA THR A 271 16.37 -21.25 12.15
C THR A 271 15.41 -22.17 12.90
N SER A 272 14.17 -22.30 12.43
CA SER A 272 13.10 -23.11 13.05
C SER A 272 12.10 -23.60 11.99
N THR A 273 11.20 -24.50 12.40
CA THR A 273 10.15 -25.06 11.54
C THR A 273 8.78 -25.00 12.19
N ALA A 274 7.74 -24.76 11.39
CA ALA A 274 6.35 -24.76 11.83
C ALA A 274 5.46 -25.48 10.80
N ASP A 275 4.24 -25.84 11.19
CA ASP A 275 3.35 -26.58 10.28
C ASP A 275 2.80 -25.70 9.16
N ASP A 276 2.44 -24.48 9.50
CA ASP A 276 1.79 -23.52 8.63
C ASP A 276 2.13 -22.06 9.01
N VAL A 277 1.53 -21.11 8.29
CA VAL A 277 1.74 -19.66 8.50
C VAL A 277 1.26 -19.21 9.89
N ILE A 278 0.18 -19.79 10.41
CA ILE A 278 -0.40 -19.39 11.69
C ILE A 278 0.49 -19.86 12.85
N SER A 279 0.89 -21.13 12.84
CA SER A 279 1.83 -21.71 13.81
C SER A 279 3.22 -21.06 13.77
N ALA A 280 3.66 -20.54 12.62
CA ALA A 280 4.88 -19.75 12.53
C ALA A 280 4.84 -18.46 13.37
N LEU A 281 3.67 -17.85 13.59
CA LEU A 281 3.56 -16.64 14.45
C LEU A 281 3.83 -16.91 15.93
N SER A 282 3.71 -18.16 16.37
CA SER A 282 4.02 -18.55 17.76
C SER A 282 5.52 -18.64 18.04
N HIS A 283 6.36 -18.54 17.01
CA HIS A 283 7.82 -18.61 17.14
C HIS A 283 8.42 -17.22 17.39
N ASP A 284 9.56 -17.19 18.09
CA ASP A 284 10.36 -15.99 18.31
C ASP A 284 10.82 -15.32 17.01
N ASN A 285 11.31 -14.09 17.14
CA ASN A 285 11.92 -13.32 16.06
C ASN A 285 12.97 -14.16 15.29
N GLY A 286 12.73 -14.41 14.00
CA GLY A 286 13.59 -15.30 13.23
C GLY A 286 13.02 -15.67 11.86
N VAL A 287 13.66 -16.66 11.23
CA VAL A 287 13.20 -17.22 9.95
C VAL A 287 12.66 -18.62 10.20
N VAL A 288 11.38 -18.82 9.91
CA VAL A 288 10.67 -20.09 10.12
C VAL A 288 10.42 -20.74 8.77
N LYS A 289 10.76 -22.01 8.60
CA LYS A 289 10.38 -22.81 7.42
C LYS A 289 9.08 -23.54 7.71
N ILE A 290 8.11 -23.48 6.80
CA ILE A 290 6.87 -24.26 6.94
C ILE A 290 6.90 -25.56 6.14
N ASN A 291 5.94 -26.45 6.37
CA ASN A 291 5.89 -27.79 5.77
C ASN A 291 5.87 -27.78 4.23
N ASP A 292 5.31 -26.73 3.60
CA ASP A 292 5.32 -26.58 2.14
C ASP A 292 6.67 -26.12 1.54
N GLY A 293 7.68 -25.92 2.39
CA GLY A 293 9.04 -25.54 2.00
C GLY A 293 9.31 -24.04 1.94
N ARG A 294 8.26 -23.19 1.98
CA ARG A 294 8.43 -21.74 2.06
C ARG A 294 9.06 -21.33 3.39
N ARG A 295 9.72 -20.18 3.40
CA ARG A 295 10.35 -19.60 4.58
C ARG A 295 9.81 -18.21 4.83
N PHE A 296 9.61 -17.90 6.10
CA PHE A 296 9.01 -16.65 6.53
C PHE A 296 9.86 -15.98 7.60
N LYS A 297 10.08 -14.68 7.46
CA LYS A 297 10.68 -13.86 8.51
C LYS A 297 9.59 -13.37 9.44
N VAL A 298 9.58 -13.88 10.66
CA VAL A 298 8.68 -13.49 11.74
C VAL A 298 9.34 -12.40 12.57
N LYS A 299 8.61 -11.32 12.82
CA LYS A 299 9.00 -10.26 13.75
C LYS A 299 7.87 -9.99 14.72
N GLN A 300 8.24 -9.75 15.97
CA GLN A 300 7.38 -9.45 17.09
C GLN A 300 7.93 -8.25 17.84
N GLY A 301 7.02 -7.38 18.27
CA GLY A 301 7.32 -6.19 19.04
C GLY A 301 6.05 -5.48 19.47
N THR A 302 6.14 -4.18 19.69
CA THR A 302 4.99 -3.33 19.97
C THR A 302 4.59 -2.52 18.75
N LEU A 303 3.34 -2.08 18.71
CA LEU A 303 2.88 -1.13 17.70
C LEU A 303 3.45 0.26 17.99
N ASP A 304 4.27 0.77 17.08
CA ASP A 304 4.62 2.19 17.03
C ASP A 304 3.83 2.89 15.94
N THR A 305 3.10 3.94 16.32
CA THR A 305 2.29 4.78 15.44
C THR A 305 3.02 6.06 15.00
N GLY A 306 4.30 6.22 15.31
CA GLY A 306 5.08 7.39 14.92
C GLY A 306 4.86 8.63 15.79
N LYS A 307 4.33 8.45 17.01
CA LYS A 307 4.00 9.52 18.00
C LYS A 307 2.87 10.47 17.58
N SER A 308 2.09 10.15 16.55
CA SER A 308 0.89 10.90 16.14
C SER A 308 -0.25 9.94 15.78
N SER A 309 -1.49 10.42 15.83
CA SER A 309 -2.67 9.60 15.46
C SER A 309 -2.71 9.26 13.97
N ASP A 310 -1.93 9.94 13.13
CA ASP A 310 -1.83 9.73 11.69
C ASP A 310 -0.52 9.08 11.23
N GLY A 311 0.41 8.77 12.13
CA GLY A 311 1.71 8.26 11.75
C GLY A 311 1.68 6.84 11.21
N VAL A 312 2.77 6.43 10.56
CA VAL A 312 2.90 5.10 9.94
C VAL A 312 3.07 4.04 11.02
N TRP A 313 2.31 2.95 10.89
CA TRP A 313 2.42 1.83 11.82
C TRP A 313 3.59 0.92 11.45
N ARG A 314 4.34 0.51 12.46
CA ARG A 314 5.47 -0.42 12.30
C ARG A 314 5.64 -1.29 13.54
N VAL A 315 6.33 -2.42 13.36
CA VAL A 315 6.86 -3.22 14.47
C VAL A 315 7.99 -2.43 15.13
N ALA A 316 7.80 -2.05 16.39
CA ALA A 316 8.84 -1.47 17.23
C ALA A 316 9.52 -2.55 18.06
N THR A 317 10.82 -2.68 17.86
CA THR A 317 11.72 -3.46 18.73
C THR A 317 12.75 -2.52 19.34
N GLN A 318 13.35 -2.91 20.48
CA GLN A 318 14.41 -2.13 21.12
C GLN A 318 15.58 -1.88 20.14
N SER A 319 15.99 -2.90 19.40
CA SER A 319 17.07 -2.81 18.41
C SER A 319 16.71 -1.88 17.24
N ALA A 320 15.51 -1.99 16.67
CA ALA A 320 15.07 -1.12 15.58
C ALA A 320 14.96 0.34 16.02
N ASN A 321 14.44 0.60 17.22
CA ASN A 321 14.30 1.94 17.76
C ASN A 321 15.66 2.58 18.09
N ALA A 322 16.57 1.81 18.69
CA ALA A 322 17.93 2.26 18.94
C ALA A 322 18.64 2.60 17.62
N TRP A 323 18.50 1.75 16.60
CA TRP A 323 19.07 1.98 15.27
C TRP A 323 18.53 3.26 14.62
N LEU A 324 17.20 3.43 14.58
CA LEU A 324 16.56 4.63 14.04
C LEU A 324 16.98 5.90 14.79
N LYS A 325 17.10 5.84 16.12
CA LYS A 325 17.59 6.97 16.93
C LYS A 325 19.03 7.34 16.59
N THR A 326 19.89 6.35 16.35
CA THR A 326 21.27 6.58 15.90
C THR A 326 21.31 7.21 14.51
N VAL A 327 20.46 6.75 13.58
CA VAL A 327 20.33 7.36 12.25
C VAL A 327 19.86 8.81 12.36
N ASP A 328 18.81 9.08 13.15
CA ASP A 328 18.27 10.43 13.35
C ASP A 328 19.37 11.37 13.91
N LYS A 329 20.20 10.90 14.85
CA LYS A 329 21.34 11.68 15.41
C LYS A 329 22.40 12.06 14.36
N HIS A 330 22.61 11.23 13.34
CA HIS A 330 23.61 11.46 12.29
C HIS A 330 23.00 12.00 10.99
N THR A 331 21.70 12.27 11.00
CA THR A 331 20.99 12.87 9.87
C THR A 331 21.15 14.38 9.92
N TRP A 332 21.84 14.93 8.92
CA TRP A 332 21.97 16.37 8.75
C TRP A 332 20.74 16.97 8.04
N ALA A 333 20.25 16.27 7.01
CA ALA A 333 19.07 16.66 6.26
C ALA A 333 18.37 15.42 5.71
N THR A 334 17.18 15.60 5.15
CA THR A 334 16.46 14.58 4.40
C THR A 334 16.40 14.92 2.92
N PHE A 335 16.00 13.98 2.08
CA PHE A 335 15.86 14.26 0.64
C PHE A 335 14.85 15.37 0.35
N ARG A 336 13.83 15.56 1.21
CA ARG A 336 12.89 16.69 1.13
C ARG A 336 13.60 18.05 1.16
N ASP A 337 14.67 18.15 1.92
CA ASP A 337 15.44 19.39 2.10
C ASP A 337 16.28 19.69 0.86
N ILE A 338 16.83 18.63 0.23
CA ILE A 338 17.62 18.73 -1.01
C ILE A 338 16.75 19.15 -2.19
N GLY A 339 15.57 18.56 -2.33
CA GLY A 339 14.74 18.81 -3.51
C GLY A 339 13.34 18.24 -3.42
N LYS A 340 12.41 18.88 -4.12
CA LYS A 340 11.05 18.36 -4.23
C LYS A 340 11.06 17.07 -5.06
N ILE A 341 10.60 15.96 -4.48
CA ILE A 341 10.45 14.70 -5.21
C ILE A 341 9.15 14.73 -6.01
N ARG A 342 9.23 14.45 -7.30
CA ARG A 342 8.13 14.52 -8.26
C ARG A 342 7.91 13.16 -8.92
N VAL A 343 6.66 12.80 -9.16
CA VAL A 343 6.35 11.75 -10.12
C VAL A 343 6.65 12.26 -11.54
N GLY A 344 7.04 11.39 -12.45
CA GLY A 344 7.17 11.74 -13.86
C GLY A 344 5.83 12.06 -14.54
N VAL A 345 5.89 12.34 -15.84
CA VAL A 345 4.72 12.67 -16.66
C VAL A 345 3.78 11.48 -16.80
N LYS A 346 2.47 11.69 -16.65
CA LYS A 346 1.46 10.64 -16.90
C LYS A 346 0.59 11.05 -18.07
N THR A 347 0.77 10.36 -19.19
CA THR A 347 0.01 10.61 -20.41
C THR A 347 -1.38 10.00 -20.35
N CYS A 348 -1.51 8.86 -19.64
CA CYS A 348 -2.71 8.02 -19.61
C CYS A 348 -3.17 7.59 -21.02
N ALA A 349 -2.28 7.66 -22.01
CA ALA A 349 -2.43 7.17 -23.37
C ALA A 349 -1.03 6.92 -23.97
N ASP A 350 -0.18 6.16 -23.24
CA ASP A 350 1.26 6.06 -23.53
C ASP A 350 1.55 5.58 -24.96
N LYS A 351 0.71 4.70 -25.53
CA LYS A 351 0.88 4.23 -26.93
C LYS A 351 0.83 5.34 -27.98
N ILE A 352 0.16 6.46 -27.66
CA ILE A 352 0.02 7.62 -28.55
C ILE A 352 1.15 8.62 -28.25
N PHE A 353 1.36 8.93 -26.97
CA PHE A 353 2.32 9.97 -26.62
C PHE A 353 3.78 9.51 -26.58
N ILE A 354 4.07 8.23 -26.31
CA ILE A 354 5.42 7.72 -26.04
C ILE A 354 5.75 6.57 -26.99
N ARG A 355 6.67 6.83 -27.92
CA ARG A 355 7.09 5.86 -28.95
C ARG A 355 8.59 5.95 -29.22
N SER A 356 9.13 4.95 -29.92
CA SER A 356 10.55 4.88 -30.31
C SER A 356 10.77 4.98 -31.83
N ASP A 357 9.71 4.90 -32.63
CA ASP A 357 9.71 4.88 -34.10
C ASP A 357 9.43 6.27 -34.71
N TRP A 358 9.59 7.35 -33.95
CA TRP A 358 9.35 8.71 -34.44
C TRP A 358 10.30 9.10 -35.58
N GLU A 359 11.51 8.54 -35.57
CA GLU A 359 12.51 8.76 -36.62
C GLU A 359 12.15 8.07 -37.94
N ASP A 360 11.34 7.01 -37.89
CA ASP A 360 10.86 6.30 -39.07
C ASP A 360 9.77 7.08 -39.83
N LEU A 361 9.17 8.09 -39.18
CA LEU A 361 8.21 8.98 -39.81
C LEU A 361 8.92 10.02 -40.68
N PRO A 362 8.37 10.35 -41.88
CA PRO A 362 8.83 11.47 -42.67
C PRO A 362 8.85 12.76 -41.84
N GLU A 363 9.89 13.57 -42.03
CA GLU A 363 10.05 14.81 -41.27
C GLU A 363 8.82 15.73 -41.42
N SER A 364 8.18 15.74 -42.59
CA SER A 364 6.97 16.53 -42.88
C SER A 364 5.78 16.21 -41.97
N VAL A 365 5.73 15.03 -41.34
CA VAL A 365 4.63 14.61 -40.45
C VAL A 365 5.09 14.37 -39.00
N ARG A 366 6.38 14.46 -38.73
CA ARG A 366 6.94 14.23 -37.39
C ARG A 366 6.52 15.36 -36.43
N PRO A 367 5.93 15.06 -35.25
CA PRO A 367 5.50 16.10 -34.32
C PRO A 367 6.64 17.02 -33.87
N GLU A 368 6.38 18.33 -33.80
CA GLU A 368 7.33 19.35 -33.31
C GLU A 368 7.62 19.22 -31.82
N LEU A 369 6.65 18.74 -31.05
CA LEU A 369 6.69 18.75 -29.57
C LEU A 369 7.31 17.48 -28.98
N LEU A 370 8.22 16.84 -29.72
CA LEU A 370 8.93 15.65 -29.26
C LEU A 370 10.04 16.01 -28.27
N ARG A 371 10.14 15.21 -27.20
CA ARG A 371 11.21 15.29 -26.19
C ARG A 371 11.72 13.89 -25.85
N PRO A 372 13.03 13.70 -25.60
CA PRO A 372 13.54 12.43 -25.08
C PRO A 372 12.89 12.09 -23.75
N ILE A 373 12.50 10.83 -23.55
CA ILE A 373 11.89 10.37 -22.30
C ILE A 373 12.61 9.15 -21.73
N THR A 374 12.90 9.19 -20.44
CA THR A 374 13.39 8.06 -19.66
C THR A 374 12.23 7.34 -18.98
N THR A 375 12.31 6.01 -18.94
CA THR A 375 11.33 5.13 -18.31
C THR A 375 12.04 4.09 -17.45
N HIS A 376 11.29 3.26 -16.71
CA HIS A 376 11.90 2.22 -15.89
C HIS A 376 12.74 1.18 -16.66
N HIS A 377 12.62 1.09 -18.00
CA HIS A 377 13.36 0.12 -18.82
C HIS A 377 14.86 0.44 -18.91
N VAL A 378 15.26 1.70 -18.71
CA VAL A 378 16.68 2.09 -18.70
C VAL A 378 17.27 2.09 -17.28
N ALA A 379 16.48 1.76 -16.26
CA ALA A 379 16.91 1.87 -14.89
C ALA A 379 18.05 0.87 -14.58
N LYS A 380 19.22 1.40 -14.18
CA LYS A 380 20.30 0.70 -13.51
C LYS A 380 20.75 1.55 -12.31
N ARG A 381 21.45 0.98 -11.32
CA ARG A 381 21.95 1.77 -10.19
C ARG A 381 23.04 2.72 -10.71
N PHE A 382 23.06 3.95 -10.20
CA PHE A 382 23.99 5.04 -10.56
C PHE A 382 23.82 5.63 -11.96
N THR A 383 23.79 4.81 -13.02
CA THR A 383 23.71 5.25 -14.42
C THR A 383 22.50 4.64 -15.13
N PRO A 384 21.89 5.32 -16.13
CA PRO A 384 20.89 4.69 -16.98
C PRO A 384 21.55 3.76 -18.02
N LYS A 385 20.91 2.63 -18.34
CA LYS A 385 21.25 1.81 -19.52
C LYS A 385 21.01 2.64 -20.78
N THR A 386 21.93 2.60 -21.74
CA THR A 386 21.66 3.08 -23.10
C THR A 386 20.56 2.22 -23.74
N PRO A 387 19.39 2.78 -24.11
CA PRO A 387 18.34 2.03 -24.77
C PRO A 387 18.75 1.70 -26.21
N ASP A 388 18.41 0.49 -26.66
CA ASP A 388 18.62 0.08 -28.06
C ASP A 388 17.75 0.91 -29.01
N GLN A 389 16.53 1.26 -28.56
CA GLN A 389 15.63 2.19 -29.24
C GLN A 389 15.19 3.30 -28.27
N PRO A 390 15.72 4.53 -28.39
CA PRO A 390 15.36 5.63 -27.51
C PRO A 390 13.89 6.02 -27.71
N LYS A 391 13.18 6.23 -26.59
CA LYS A 391 11.79 6.71 -26.63
C LYS A 391 11.74 8.23 -26.61
N MET A 392 10.81 8.80 -27.35
CA MET A 392 10.43 10.20 -27.29
C MET A 392 8.96 10.33 -26.89
N VAL A 393 8.64 11.44 -26.24
CA VAL A 393 7.29 11.82 -25.83
C VAL A 393 6.83 13.07 -26.59
N VAL A 394 5.62 13.05 -27.13
CA VAL A 394 4.91 14.27 -27.54
C VAL A 394 4.44 14.97 -26.27
N TYR A 395 4.98 16.16 -25.99
CA TYR A 395 4.68 16.90 -24.76
C TYR A 395 3.91 18.20 -25.04
N PRO A 396 2.56 18.20 -24.97
CA PRO A 396 1.75 19.33 -25.43
C PRO A 396 1.50 20.39 -24.35
N HIS A 397 2.46 20.65 -23.46
CA HIS A 397 2.30 21.63 -22.38
C HIS A 397 3.48 22.60 -22.32
N GLU A 398 3.20 23.80 -21.84
CA GLU A 398 4.17 24.85 -21.59
C GLU A 398 3.96 25.46 -20.20
N VAL A 399 4.93 26.27 -19.76
CA VAL A 399 4.81 27.08 -18.55
C VAL A 399 4.89 28.55 -18.95
N VAL A 400 3.81 29.28 -18.71
CA VAL A 400 3.71 30.72 -18.97
C VAL A 400 3.41 31.43 -17.66
N GLN A 401 4.23 32.41 -17.30
CA GLN A 401 4.14 33.13 -16.02
C GLN A 401 4.07 32.19 -14.80
N GLY A 402 4.83 31.10 -14.83
CA GLY A 402 4.88 30.10 -13.74
C GLY A 402 3.67 29.16 -13.67
N LYS A 403 2.66 29.32 -14.53
CA LYS A 403 1.49 28.42 -14.62
C LYS A 403 1.64 27.46 -15.79
N ARG A 404 1.38 26.17 -15.53
CA ARG A 404 1.33 25.14 -16.57
C ARG A 404 0.01 25.25 -17.34
N ARG A 405 0.07 25.11 -18.66
CA ARG A 405 -1.10 25.02 -19.53
C ARG A 405 -0.81 24.17 -20.77
N ALA A 406 -1.85 23.73 -21.45
CA ALA A 406 -1.72 23.16 -22.79
C ALA A 406 -1.17 24.21 -23.76
N VAL A 407 -0.35 23.76 -24.70
CA VAL A 407 0.11 24.61 -25.81
C VAL A 407 -1.05 24.87 -26.78
N ASN A 408 -1.03 26.02 -27.46
CA ASN A 408 -1.91 26.24 -28.61
C ASN A 408 -1.44 25.37 -29.80
N LEU A 409 -2.20 24.32 -30.14
CA LEU A 409 -1.85 23.39 -31.22
C LEU A 409 -1.80 24.03 -32.61
N GLU A 410 -2.42 25.19 -32.84
CA GLU A 410 -2.33 25.89 -34.13
C GLU A 410 -0.88 26.33 -34.45
N LYS A 411 -0.04 26.47 -33.42
CA LYS A 411 1.39 26.78 -33.58
C LYS A 411 2.25 25.56 -33.92
N PHE A 412 1.67 24.36 -33.86
CA PHE A 412 2.38 23.09 -34.02
C PHE A 412 1.59 22.18 -34.98
N PRO A 413 1.53 22.52 -36.28
CA PRO A 413 0.64 21.87 -37.25
C PRO A 413 0.88 20.36 -37.38
N ARG A 414 2.13 19.87 -37.31
CA ARG A 414 2.42 18.42 -37.38
C ARG A 414 1.93 17.70 -36.13
N THR A 415 2.15 18.29 -34.96
CA THR A 415 1.66 17.74 -33.67
C THR A 415 0.14 17.75 -33.63
N LYS A 416 -0.50 18.84 -34.09
CA LYS A 416 -1.96 18.93 -34.21
C LYS A 416 -2.50 17.81 -35.08
N ALA A 417 -2.00 17.67 -36.30
CA ALA A 417 -2.42 16.61 -37.22
C ALA A 417 -2.24 15.21 -36.63
N TYR A 418 -1.13 14.97 -35.94
CA TYR A 418 -0.87 13.70 -35.25
C TYR A 418 -1.86 13.42 -34.12
N LEU A 419 -2.14 14.40 -33.25
CA LEU A 419 -3.08 14.20 -32.14
C LEU A 419 -4.52 14.07 -32.64
N GLU A 420 -4.89 14.83 -33.68
CA GLU A 420 -6.21 14.76 -34.33
C GLU A 420 -6.47 13.38 -34.94
N SER A 421 -5.48 12.75 -35.56
CA SER A 421 -5.63 11.37 -36.07
C SER A 421 -5.91 10.34 -34.97
N HIS A 422 -5.65 10.69 -33.70
CA HIS A 422 -5.93 9.86 -32.52
C HIS A 422 -7.09 10.39 -31.66
N ARG A 423 -7.85 11.38 -32.15
CA ARG A 423 -8.87 12.09 -31.37
C ARG A 423 -9.94 11.17 -30.78
N SER A 424 -10.36 10.14 -31.52
CA SER A 424 -11.38 9.18 -31.05
C SER A 424 -10.98 8.50 -29.73
N ILE A 425 -9.69 8.20 -29.54
CA ILE A 425 -9.17 7.60 -28.31
C ILE A 425 -8.98 8.68 -27.24
N LEU A 426 -8.39 9.81 -27.61
CA LEU A 426 -7.99 10.85 -26.67
C LEU A 426 -9.19 11.57 -26.05
N ALA A 427 -10.25 11.82 -26.83
CA ALA A 427 -11.49 12.45 -26.37
C ALA A 427 -12.34 11.55 -25.45
N ASN A 428 -12.17 10.23 -25.51
CA ASN A 428 -12.86 9.28 -24.62
C ASN A 428 -12.34 9.30 -23.16
N ARG A 429 -11.29 10.08 -22.88
CA ARG A 429 -10.72 10.27 -21.54
C ARG A 429 -11.59 11.26 -20.74
N LYS A 430 -12.80 10.84 -20.34
CA LYS A 430 -13.84 11.67 -19.69
C LYS A 430 -13.33 12.51 -18.51
N TYR A 431 -12.41 11.97 -17.71
CA TYR A 431 -11.79 12.66 -16.57
C TYR A 431 -11.03 13.95 -16.94
N LEU A 432 -10.62 14.14 -18.20
CA LEU A 432 -10.04 15.41 -18.67
C LEU A 432 -11.14 16.46 -18.87
N ASN A 433 -12.24 16.08 -19.51
CA ASN A 433 -13.39 16.95 -19.73
C ASN A 433 -14.01 17.40 -18.38
N GLU A 434 -14.20 16.45 -17.46
CA GLU A 434 -14.66 16.73 -16.09
C GLU A 434 -13.72 17.68 -15.33
N ALA A 435 -12.43 17.70 -15.67
CA ALA A 435 -11.43 18.60 -15.11
C ALA A 435 -11.28 19.92 -15.89
N GLY A 436 -12.12 20.18 -16.89
CA GLY A 436 -12.05 21.38 -17.74
C GLY A 436 -10.79 21.46 -18.59
N ARG A 437 -10.22 20.32 -18.97
CA ARG A 437 -8.98 20.20 -19.76
C ARG A 437 -9.26 19.84 -21.20
N ASP A 438 -8.35 20.26 -22.09
CA ASP A 438 -8.45 19.92 -23.51
C ASP A 438 -8.26 18.41 -23.71
N TRP A 439 -8.95 17.87 -24.72
CA TRP A 439 -9.00 16.44 -25.02
C TRP A 439 -7.62 15.82 -25.32
N TYR A 440 -6.62 16.63 -25.68
CA TYR A 440 -5.25 16.21 -25.98
C TYR A 440 -4.27 16.39 -24.81
N GLU A 441 -4.72 16.93 -23.67
CA GLU A 441 -3.86 17.10 -22.50
C GLU A 441 -3.39 15.75 -21.93
N ILE A 442 -2.31 15.80 -21.16
CA ILE A 442 -1.82 14.68 -20.38
C ILE A 442 -2.30 14.85 -18.94
N TRP A 443 -2.50 13.73 -18.25
CA TRP A 443 -3.07 13.76 -16.90
C TRP A 443 -2.16 14.46 -15.88
N VAL A 444 -0.86 14.16 -15.90
CA VAL A 444 0.13 14.76 -14.99
C VAL A 444 1.24 15.44 -15.80
N PRO A 445 1.06 16.73 -16.18
CA PRO A 445 2.13 17.52 -16.78
C PRO A 445 3.15 18.00 -15.74
N GLN A 446 4.39 18.18 -16.18
CA GLN A 446 5.51 18.68 -15.37
C GLN A 446 5.98 20.06 -15.84
N ASP A 447 6.92 20.66 -15.13
CA ASP A 447 7.52 21.93 -15.54
C ASP A 447 8.76 21.65 -16.41
N PRO A 448 8.75 21.99 -17.70
CA PRO A 448 9.87 21.72 -18.61
C PRO A 448 11.19 22.35 -18.17
N ARG A 449 11.16 23.47 -17.45
CA ARG A 449 12.36 24.22 -17.02
C ARG A 449 13.29 23.41 -16.10
N ASN A 450 12.77 22.35 -15.48
CA ASN A 450 13.55 21.50 -14.59
C ASN A 450 14.18 20.29 -15.29
N TRP A 451 13.86 20.03 -16.55
CA TRP A 451 14.34 18.83 -17.23
C TRP A 451 15.81 18.92 -17.61
N ASP A 452 16.28 20.07 -18.11
CA ASP A 452 17.67 20.28 -18.52
C ASP A 452 18.66 20.26 -17.34
N ARG A 453 18.15 20.31 -16.11
CA ARG A 453 18.95 20.25 -14.89
C ARG A 453 19.37 18.80 -14.61
N PRO A 454 20.59 18.58 -14.06
CA PRO A 454 20.95 17.31 -13.46
C PRO A 454 19.89 16.86 -12.46
N LYS A 455 19.47 15.61 -12.56
CA LYS A 455 18.39 15.07 -11.72
C LYS A 455 18.64 13.63 -11.33
N LEU A 456 18.26 13.33 -10.08
CA LEU A 456 18.18 11.98 -9.56
C LEU A 456 16.86 11.37 -9.99
N VAL A 457 16.87 10.20 -10.63
CA VAL A 457 15.67 9.48 -11.10
C VAL A 457 15.64 8.08 -10.47
N PHE A 458 14.45 7.58 -10.18
CA PHE A 458 14.27 6.27 -9.55
C PHE A 458 12.92 5.63 -9.86
N ARG A 459 12.88 4.30 -9.79
CA ARG A 459 11.68 3.49 -10.08
C ARG A 459 10.66 3.56 -8.94
N ASP A 460 9.36 3.49 -9.27
CA ASP A 460 8.31 3.31 -8.26
C ASP A 460 8.44 1.96 -7.53
N ILE A 461 8.57 0.85 -8.28
CA ILE A 461 8.55 -0.52 -7.71
C ILE A 461 9.82 -1.26 -8.07
N THR A 462 10.57 -1.70 -7.06
CA THR A 462 11.80 -2.50 -7.23
C THR A 462 12.13 -3.29 -5.96
N GLU A 463 12.81 -4.43 -6.09
CA GLU A 463 13.31 -5.21 -4.95
C GLU A 463 14.42 -4.46 -4.23
N LYS A 464 15.49 -4.12 -4.96
CA LYS A 464 16.58 -3.26 -4.48
C LYS A 464 16.43 -1.83 -4.97
N PRO A 465 16.74 -0.81 -4.17
CA PRO A 465 16.73 0.58 -4.59
C PRO A 465 17.49 0.74 -5.90
N THR A 466 16.86 1.38 -6.88
CA THR A 466 17.43 1.60 -8.20
C THR A 466 17.28 3.06 -8.54
N PHE A 467 18.30 3.83 -8.19
CA PHE A 467 18.41 5.27 -8.43
C PHE A 467 19.55 5.53 -9.41
N TRP A 468 19.37 6.47 -10.34
CA TRP A 468 20.42 6.90 -11.28
C TRP A 468 20.42 8.40 -11.48
N MET A 469 21.58 8.91 -11.90
CA MET A 469 21.71 10.30 -12.33
C MET A 469 21.31 10.43 -13.80
N ASP A 470 20.44 11.38 -14.10
CA ASP A 470 20.18 11.84 -15.47
C ASP A 470 20.84 13.21 -15.69
N LEU A 471 21.89 13.21 -16.51
CA LEU A 471 22.61 14.40 -16.95
C LEU A 471 22.24 14.81 -18.39
N LYS A 472 21.37 14.04 -19.07
CA LYS A 472 21.03 14.23 -20.49
C LYS A 472 19.76 15.05 -20.70
N GLY A 473 19.14 15.54 -19.63
CA GLY A 473 17.98 16.43 -19.75
C GLY A 473 16.66 15.71 -20.11
N THR A 474 16.56 14.40 -19.94
CA THR A 474 15.37 13.65 -20.40
C THR A 474 14.11 13.96 -19.61
N VAL A 475 12.94 13.89 -20.24
CA VAL A 475 11.65 13.86 -19.55
C VAL A 475 11.55 12.56 -18.75
N VAL A 476 10.97 12.58 -17.55
CA VAL A 476 10.81 11.37 -16.73
C VAL A 476 9.38 10.86 -16.87
N ASN A 477 9.19 9.58 -17.20
CA ASN A 477 7.87 8.94 -17.25
C ASN A 477 7.27 8.72 -15.85
N GLY A 478 5.95 8.67 -15.75
CA GLY A 478 5.20 8.50 -14.51
C GLY A 478 5.29 7.12 -13.85
N ASP A 479 6.02 6.18 -14.45
CA ASP A 479 6.52 4.94 -13.83
C ASP A 479 7.77 5.16 -12.94
N CYS A 480 8.35 6.35 -13.01
CA CYS A 480 9.49 6.80 -12.24
C CYS A 480 9.17 8.09 -11.46
N TYR A 481 10.02 8.36 -10.48
CA TYR A 481 10.07 9.60 -9.73
C TYR A 481 11.43 10.25 -9.93
N TRP A 482 11.51 11.54 -9.65
CA TRP A 482 12.73 12.30 -9.84
C TRP A 482 12.82 13.50 -8.91
N MET A 483 14.06 13.97 -8.73
CA MET A 483 14.41 15.10 -7.89
C MET A 483 15.54 15.89 -8.53
N VAL A 484 15.39 17.21 -8.56
CA VAL A 484 16.48 18.16 -8.82
C VAL A 484 16.87 18.81 -7.50
N ASN A 485 18.13 19.21 -7.36
CA ASN A 485 18.53 20.02 -6.22
C ASN A 485 17.76 21.35 -6.23
N ARG A 486 17.39 21.88 -5.06
CA ARG A 486 16.87 23.23 -4.91
C ARG A 486 17.90 24.26 -5.38
N ASP A 487 19.16 24.12 -4.97
CA ASP A 487 20.27 24.94 -5.42
C ASP A 487 21.05 24.23 -6.55
N PRO A 488 21.05 24.76 -7.79
CA PRO A 488 21.87 24.23 -8.88
C PRO A 488 23.38 24.19 -8.57
N ALA A 489 23.90 25.06 -7.70
CA ALA A 489 25.32 25.11 -7.37
C ALA A 489 25.78 23.93 -6.50
N GLU A 490 24.88 23.30 -5.75
CA GLU A 490 25.20 22.22 -4.82
C GLU A 490 24.98 20.82 -5.42
N LEU A 491 25.45 20.59 -6.66
CA LEU A 491 25.22 19.33 -7.37
C LEU A 491 25.70 18.08 -6.60
N ASP A 492 26.70 18.25 -5.73
CA ASP A 492 27.26 17.19 -4.89
C ASP A 492 26.24 16.59 -3.91
N LEU A 493 25.22 17.34 -3.52
CA LEU A 493 24.12 16.81 -2.72
C LEU A 493 23.32 15.75 -3.48
N LEU A 494 23.14 15.89 -4.81
CA LEU A 494 22.48 14.84 -5.61
C LEU A 494 23.36 13.58 -5.72
N TRP A 495 24.69 13.72 -5.78
CA TRP A 495 25.61 12.59 -5.78
C TRP A 495 25.62 11.87 -4.44
N LEU A 496 25.58 12.62 -3.33
CA LEU A 496 25.44 12.05 -2.00
C LEU A 496 24.09 11.33 -1.84
N SER A 497 22.99 11.93 -2.28
CA SER A 497 21.67 11.29 -2.35
C SER A 497 21.69 10.02 -3.19
N LEU A 498 22.35 10.02 -4.35
CA LEU A 498 22.47 8.85 -5.21
C LEU A 498 23.18 7.69 -4.50
N ALA A 499 24.26 7.97 -3.79
CA ALA A 499 25.02 6.98 -3.04
C ALA A 499 24.20 6.39 -1.89
N VAL A 500 23.60 7.26 -1.06
CA VAL A 500 22.79 6.81 0.07
C VAL A 500 21.58 6.02 -0.42
N ALA A 501 20.84 6.52 -1.41
CA ALA A 501 19.62 5.87 -1.89
C ALA A 501 19.86 4.46 -2.45
N ASN A 502 21.01 4.22 -3.07
CA ASN A 502 21.37 2.90 -3.62
C ASN A 502 22.00 1.95 -2.59
N SER A 503 22.14 2.34 -1.32
CA SER A 503 22.80 1.52 -0.29
C SER A 503 21.85 0.52 0.40
N THR A 504 22.41 -0.55 0.94
CA THR A 504 21.73 -1.49 1.84
C THR A 504 21.36 -0.82 3.17
N PHE A 505 22.02 0.27 3.54
CA PHE A 505 21.61 1.14 4.64
C PHE A 505 20.24 1.78 4.36
N ALA A 506 20.01 2.33 3.16
CA ALA A 506 18.71 2.88 2.80
C ALA A 506 17.62 1.80 2.69
N GLU A 507 17.97 0.58 2.26
CA GLU A 507 17.05 -0.57 2.33
C GLU A 507 16.62 -0.88 3.77
N THR A 508 17.58 -0.89 4.68
CA THR A 508 17.35 -1.17 6.11
C THR A 508 16.52 -0.06 6.74
N PHE A 509 16.86 1.20 6.44
CA PHE A 509 16.08 2.37 6.87
C PHE A 509 14.63 2.28 6.41
N TYR A 510 14.42 1.97 5.12
CA TYR A 510 13.08 1.84 4.56
C TYR A 510 12.27 0.74 5.27
N ASP A 511 12.89 -0.43 5.50
CA ASP A 511 12.23 -1.58 6.12
C ASP A 511 11.89 -1.36 7.59
N LEU A 512 12.73 -0.64 8.32
CA LEU A 512 12.52 -0.33 9.73
C LEU A 512 11.57 0.85 9.92
N ARG A 513 11.58 1.85 9.03
CA ARG A 513 10.78 3.06 9.19
C ARG A 513 9.41 2.99 8.54
N PHE A 514 9.28 2.35 7.38
CA PHE A 514 8.05 2.36 6.59
C PHE A 514 7.45 0.98 6.36
N HIS A 515 8.29 -0.05 6.26
CA HIS A 515 7.89 -1.45 6.02
C HIS A 515 6.91 -1.66 4.85
N ASN A 516 6.87 -0.76 3.87
CA ASN A 516 5.96 -0.88 2.72
C ASN A 516 6.54 -1.84 1.67
N LYS A 517 6.45 -3.14 1.97
CA LYS A 517 6.79 -4.25 1.09
C LYS A 517 5.56 -4.76 0.33
N LEU A 518 5.82 -5.25 -0.87
CA LEU A 518 4.92 -5.94 -1.78
C LEU A 518 5.40 -7.38 -1.94
N TYR A 519 4.63 -8.19 -2.65
CA TYR A 519 5.03 -9.53 -3.07
C TYR A 519 6.44 -9.61 -3.63
N SER A 520 7.13 -10.70 -3.27
CA SER A 520 8.46 -11.06 -3.76
C SER A 520 9.52 -10.03 -3.34
N GLY A 521 9.43 -9.52 -2.10
CA GLY A 521 10.42 -8.60 -1.54
C GLY A 521 10.46 -7.20 -2.18
N ARG A 522 9.53 -6.87 -3.08
CA ARG A 522 9.51 -5.58 -3.78
C ARG A 522 9.07 -4.45 -2.87
N ARG A 523 9.69 -3.28 -2.98
CA ARG A 523 9.35 -2.05 -2.25
C ARG A 523 8.77 -1.00 -3.18
N ARG A 524 8.04 -0.05 -2.60
CA ARG A 524 7.48 1.10 -3.33
C ARG A 524 8.18 2.41 -2.95
N PHE A 525 9.08 2.88 -3.81
CA PHE A 525 9.80 4.15 -3.64
C PHE A 525 8.98 5.30 -4.21
N MET A 526 8.06 5.81 -3.40
CA MET A 526 7.25 7.00 -3.72
C MET A 526 7.74 8.23 -2.97
N THR A 527 7.31 9.42 -3.39
CA THR A 527 7.59 10.70 -2.72
C THR A 527 7.50 10.61 -1.19
N GLN A 528 6.42 10.06 -0.65
CA GLN A 528 6.19 10.01 0.80
C GLN A 528 7.22 9.21 1.61
N TYR A 529 7.94 8.28 0.98
CA TYR A 529 8.96 7.46 1.64
C TYR A 529 10.34 8.03 1.37
N VAL A 530 10.64 8.31 0.10
CA VAL A 530 11.97 8.76 -0.32
C VAL A 530 12.28 10.15 0.20
N GLU A 531 11.29 11.02 0.40
CA GLU A 531 11.51 12.36 0.96
C GLU A 531 12.09 12.34 2.38
N ASN A 532 11.90 11.22 3.09
CA ASN A 532 12.40 11.01 4.46
C ASN A 532 13.75 10.29 4.50
N PHE A 533 14.37 9.99 3.34
CA PHE A 533 15.68 9.33 3.34
C PHE A 533 16.72 10.26 3.98
N PRO A 534 17.50 9.76 4.94
CA PRO A 534 18.45 10.57 5.67
C PRO A 534 19.69 10.87 4.82
N LEU A 535 20.32 12.01 5.07
CA LEU A 535 21.60 12.40 4.49
C LEU A 535 22.57 12.80 5.59
N PRO A 536 23.83 12.32 5.53
CA PRO A 536 24.87 12.80 6.43
C PRO A 536 25.29 14.23 6.05
N SER A 537 25.99 14.91 6.94
CA SER A 537 26.50 16.26 6.67
C SER A 537 27.46 16.26 5.48
N PRO A 538 27.23 17.11 4.44
CA PRO A 538 28.09 17.17 3.26
C PRO A 538 29.48 17.74 3.57
N HIS A 539 29.65 18.39 4.73
CA HIS A 539 30.90 19.02 5.13
C HIS A 539 31.93 18.03 5.69
N ASN A 540 31.49 16.84 6.13
CA ASN A 540 32.40 15.84 6.69
C ASN A 540 33.21 15.13 5.59
N GLN A 541 34.44 14.73 5.93
CA GLN A 541 35.38 14.16 4.96
C GLN A 541 34.84 12.86 4.33
N LYS A 542 34.20 11.99 5.13
CA LYS A 542 33.59 10.75 4.66
C LYS A 542 32.53 10.99 3.58
N SER A 543 31.71 12.02 3.70
CA SER A 543 30.66 12.35 2.71
C SER A 543 31.27 12.88 1.42
N LYS A 544 32.35 13.67 1.49
CA LYS A 544 33.09 14.11 0.30
C LYS A 544 33.70 12.92 -0.46
N GLU A 545 34.23 11.94 0.27
CA GLU A 545 34.71 10.69 -0.33
C GLU A 545 33.57 9.88 -0.98
N ILE A 546 32.41 9.77 -0.30
CA ILE A 546 31.21 9.13 -0.85
C ILE A 546 30.81 9.79 -2.18
N VAL A 547 30.79 11.12 -2.23
CA VAL A 547 30.48 11.87 -3.46
C VAL A 547 31.48 11.59 -4.57
N SER A 548 32.78 11.62 -4.26
CA SER A 548 33.85 11.34 -5.23
C SER A 548 33.71 9.94 -5.82
N THR A 549 33.54 8.92 -4.96
CA THR A 549 33.35 7.53 -5.38
C THR A 549 32.05 7.33 -6.15
N ALA A 550 30.95 8.00 -5.80
CA ALA A 550 29.70 7.93 -6.56
C ALA A 550 29.85 8.49 -7.99
N LYS A 551 30.58 9.59 -8.15
CA LYS A 551 30.92 10.15 -9.47
C LYS A 551 31.81 9.20 -10.28
N GLU A 552 32.75 8.51 -9.63
CA GLU A 552 33.61 7.50 -10.25
C GLU A 552 32.80 6.29 -10.74
N VAL A 553 31.94 5.72 -9.88
CA VAL A 553 31.00 4.64 -10.25
C VAL A 553 30.16 5.04 -11.47
N TYR A 554 29.72 6.30 -11.54
CA TYR A 554 28.95 6.79 -12.69
C TYR A 554 29.73 6.82 -14.00
N ARG A 555 31.04 7.08 -13.97
CA ARG A 555 31.88 7.12 -15.18
C ARG A 555 32.24 5.73 -15.69
N LEU A 556 32.28 4.74 -14.80
CA LEU A 556 32.58 3.36 -15.16
C LEU A 556 31.41 2.69 -15.88
N ALA A 557 31.72 1.71 -16.73
CA ALA A 557 30.71 0.80 -17.25
C ALA A 557 30.06 0.05 -16.08
N HIS A 558 28.74 0.19 -15.92
CA HIS A 558 28.00 -0.29 -14.74
C HIS A 558 28.30 -1.74 -14.33
N ASP A 559 28.46 -2.62 -15.32
CA ASP A 559 28.63 -4.05 -15.13
C ASP A 559 30.12 -4.47 -15.01
N SER A 560 31.06 -3.51 -15.06
CA SER A 560 32.49 -3.79 -14.89
C SER A 560 32.80 -4.28 -13.47
N ARG A 561 33.85 -5.10 -13.35
CA ARG A 561 34.32 -5.59 -12.04
C ARG A 561 34.68 -4.43 -11.11
N GLU A 562 35.32 -3.40 -11.66
CA GLU A 562 35.72 -2.19 -10.94
C GLU A 562 34.51 -1.42 -10.40
N ALA A 563 33.46 -1.22 -11.22
CA ALA A 563 32.24 -0.55 -10.79
C ALA A 563 31.54 -1.32 -9.65
N LYS A 564 31.55 -2.66 -9.69
CA LYS A 564 30.97 -3.50 -8.63
C LYS A 564 31.75 -3.35 -7.32
N VAL A 565 33.08 -3.40 -7.36
CA VAL A 565 33.94 -3.20 -6.18
C VAL A 565 33.73 -1.81 -5.57
N LEU A 566 33.66 -0.76 -6.39
CA LEU A 566 33.39 0.59 -5.90
C LEU A 566 31.98 0.73 -5.32
N GLN A 567 30.97 0.06 -5.88
CA GLN A 567 29.61 0.05 -5.32
C GLN A 567 29.56 -0.62 -3.94
N GLU A 568 30.29 -1.72 -3.73
CA GLU A 568 30.39 -2.40 -2.42
C GLU A 568 31.15 -1.54 -1.38
N ARG A 569 32.22 -0.89 -1.82
CA ARG A 569 32.95 0.09 -0.99
C ARG A 569 32.05 1.25 -0.61
N LEU A 570 31.31 1.81 -1.58
CA LEU A 570 30.39 2.92 -1.36
C LEU A 570 29.29 2.55 -0.38
N ASP A 571 28.74 1.33 -0.48
CA ASP A 571 27.78 0.80 0.48
C ASP A 571 28.34 0.80 1.91
N THR A 572 29.57 0.30 2.08
CA THR A 572 30.27 0.29 3.38
C THR A 572 30.49 1.70 3.91
N MET A 573 30.88 2.65 3.05
CA MET A 573 31.10 4.04 3.44
C MET A 573 29.80 4.70 3.94
N VAL A 574 28.66 4.39 3.33
CA VAL A 574 27.35 4.88 3.79
C VAL A 574 27.00 4.33 5.17
N TRP A 575 27.25 3.05 5.46
CA TRP A 575 27.07 2.52 6.82
C TRP A 575 27.96 3.23 7.85
N VAL A 576 29.24 3.40 7.51
CA VAL A 576 30.24 4.00 8.41
C VAL A 576 29.97 5.48 8.71
N VAL A 577 29.40 6.25 7.77
CA VAL A 577 29.10 7.67 8.01
C VAL A 577 27.89 7.86 8.95
N PHE A 578 26.94 6.91 8.98
CA PHE A 578 25.77 6.99 9.87
C PHE A 578 25.96 6.31 11.21
N LEU A 579 26.68 5.18 11.28
CA LEU A 579 26.76 4.37 12.50
C LEU A 579 28.16 4.29 13.11
N GLY A 580 29.20 4.78 12.42
CA GLY A 580 30.59 4.68 12.89
C GLY A 580 31.21 3.29 12.74
N GLU A 581 30.42 2.23 12.52
CA GLU A 581 30.86 0.85 12.36
C GLU A 581 30.71 0.34 10.92
N LYS A 582 31.43 -0.73 10.56
CA LYS A 582 31.19 -1.48 9.32
C LYS A 582 29.84 -2.22 9.43
N ARG A 583 29.19 -2.45 8.28
CA ARG A 583 27.87 -3.11 8.14
C ARG A 583 27.66 -4.19 9.22
N PRO A 584 26.59 -4.12 10.05
CA PRO A 584 26.26 -5.21 10.94
C PRO A 584 25.98 -6.45 10.09
N ILE A 585 26.69 -7.54 10.37
CA ILE A 585 26.46 -8.84 9.74
C ILE A 585 25.06 -9.26 10.20
N CYS A 586 24.07 -9.17 9.30
CA CYS A 586 22.70 -9.64 9.54
C CYS A 586 22.59 -11.14 9.28
#